data_AF-A0A2V7J9Y1-F1
#
_entry.id   AF-A0A2V7J9Y1-F1
#
_cell.length_a   1.000
_cell.length_b   1.000
_cell.length_c   1.000
_cell.angle_alpha   90.00
_cell.angle_beta   90.00
_cell.angle_gamma   90.00
#
_symmetry.space_group_name_H-M   'P 1'
#
loop_
_entity.id
_entity.type
_entity.pdbx_description
1 polymer ?
#
loop_
_entity_poly.entity_id
_entity_poly.type
_entity_poly.pdbx_seq_one_letter_code
_entity_poly.pdbx_strand_id
1 'polypeptide(L)'
;MSAVSGAIGQAGTFYIGLPVGGVWKTTSAGETWYPVFDSVKEASSVGAIAVAPSNPDVIYVGMGDLIAGGGISEGNGVYKSTDAGRTWQHLGLDLTKQIPSILVDPKNPDLVLLAAQGDVHKKSDTRGVYRSTDGGRTWTKTLYLDDTTGAQKIAWADDHPDVLLATTVRHWTSLPTGLPRFGAPGVGPGAGGGPSSQTHLFKSTDEGVTWKEITGGGLPRLAGRTSVAIANNTNAQRMFLIQNSGLWRSDDAGATWRQMDSTDTRIRNGQGGYNCGVYVDPKNPDVVYTVNTASYKSTDGGNTFTGFKGAPGGDDPQQLWIDPTNGQRMLFGYDQGAIVTLDGGQTWSSWYNQSTEQVYHIAVDNSWPPFVY
;
A
#
# COMPACT_ATOMS: atom_id res chain seq x y z
N MET A 1 -6.19 -6.08 -2.27
CA MET A 1 -5.97 -4.94 -1.37
C MET A 1 -6.56 -3.67 -1.94
N SER A 2 -7.27 -2.92 -1.10
CA SER A 2 -7.79 -1.61 -1.50
C SER A 2 -6.73 -0.54 -1.35
N ALA A 3 -6.42 0.17 -2.44
CA ALA A 3 -5.56 1.35 -2.44
C ALA A 3 -6.36 2.58 -1.99
N VAL A 4 -5.77 3.48 -1.21
CA VAL A 4 -6.51 4.60 -0.61
C VAL A 4 -5.75 5.93 -0.68
N SER A 5 -6.46 7.02 -0.99
CA SER A 5 -5.89 8.37 -0.97
C SER A 5 -6.97 9.44 -0.77
N GLY A 6 -6.65 10.51 -0.06
CA GLY A 6 -7.52 11.68 0.14
C GLY A 6 -7.01 12.91 -0.60
N ALA A 7 -7.93 13.78 -1.03
CA ALA A 7 -7.56 15.09 -1.56
C ALA A 7 -7.31 16.09 -0.42
N ILE A 8 -6.12 16.69 -0.37
CA ILE A 8 -5.75 17.70 0.63
C ILE A 8 -6.56 18.97 0.40
N GLY A 9 -7.01 19.61 1.49
CA GLY A 9 -7.84 20.82 1.44
C GLY A 9 -9.32 20.56 1.06
N GLN A 10 -9.70 19.31 0.77
CA GLN A 10 -11.08 18.93 0.45
C GLN A 10 -11.57 17.86 1.44
N ALA A 11 -12.11 18.29 2.59
CA ALA A 11 -12.39 17.41 3.72
C ALA A 11 -13.26 16.18 3.39
N GLY A 12 -14.19 16.31 2.45
CA GLY A 12 -15.08 15.22 2.03
C GLY A 12 -14.56 14.36 0.87
N THR A 13 -13.43 14.70 0.24
CA THR A 13 -13.00 14.08 -1.01
C THR A 13 -11.96 12.99 -0.78
N PHE A 14 -12.33 11.75 -1.12
CA PHE A 14 -11.48 10.58 -1.01
C PHE A 14 -11.62 9.67 -2.22
N TYR A 15 -10.59 8.87 -2.46
CA TYR A 15 -10.52 7.90 -3.54
C TYR A 15 -10.08 6.55 -3.02
N ILE A 16 -10.68 5.52 -3.58
CA ILE A 16 -10.33 4.12 -3.31
C ILE A 16 -10.10 3.42 -4.63
N GLY A 17 -9.09 2.58 -4.69
CA GLY A 17 -8.80 1.68 -5.80
C GLY A 17 -9.02 0.25 -5.35
N LEU A 18 -9.75 -0.54 -6.13
CA LEU A 18 -10.09 -1.91 -5.76
C LEU A 18 -9.25 -2.94 -6.51
N PRO A 19 -9.03 -4.14 -5.95
CA PRO A 19 -8.35 -5.25 -6.62
C PRO A 19 -8.97 -5.64 -7.96
N VAL A 20 -10.30 -5.48 -8.02
CA VAL A 20 -11.15 -5.56 -9.19
C VAL A 20 -12.25 -4.53 -8.97
N GLY A 21 -12.47 -3.64 -9.94
CA GLY A 21 -13.52 -2.62 -9.85
C GLY A 21 -13.06 -1.18 -10.04
N GLY A 22 -11.78 -0.97 -10.37
CA GLY A 22 -11.24 0.33 -10.75
C GLY A 22 -11.17 1.31 -9.57
N VAL A 23 -11.31 2.60 -9.89
CA VAL A 23 -11.24 3.70 -8.93
C VAL A 23 -12.63 4.25 -8.65
N TRP A 24 -12.91 4.45 -7.36
CA TRP A 24 -14.12 5.09 -6.85
C TRP A 24 -13.76 6.36 -6.11
N LYS A 25 -14.71 7.31 -6.10
CA LYS A 25 -14.58 8.62 -5.47
C LYS A 25 -15.78 8.91 -4.59
N THR A 26 -15.52 9.50 -3.44
CA THR A 26 -16.54 10.20 -2.63
C THR A 26 -16.18 11.67 -2.53
N THR A 27 -17.20 12.53 -2.41
CA THR A 27 -17.07 13.94 -2.00
C THR A 27 -17.86 14.22 -0.71
N SER A 28 -18.44 13.19 -0.12
CA SER A 28 -19.32 13.25 1.06
C SER A 28 -18.71 12.51 2.25
N ALA A 29 -17.38 12.47 2.35
CA ALA A 29 -16.65 11.82 3.44
C ALA A 29 -17.05 10.35 3.68
N GLY A 30 -17.28 9.60 2.60
CA GLY A 30 -17.56 8.16 2.68
C GLY A 30 -19.04 7.78 2.74
N GLU A 31 -19.98 8.74 2.72
CA GLU A 31 -21.42 8.45 2.69
C GLU A 31 -21.93 7.93 1.34
N THR A 32 -21.36 8.42 0.23
CA THR A 32 -21.70 7.98 -1.13
C THR A 32 -20.43 7.88 -1.96
N TRP A 33 -20.34 6.83 -2.79
CA TRP A 33 -19.19 6.55 -3.65
C TRP A 33 -19.65 6.37 -5.10
N TYR A 34 -18.86 6.89 -6.04
CA TYR A 34 -19.13 6.81 -7.47
C TYR A 34 -17.91 6.24 -8.20
N PRO A 35 -18.10 5.33 -9.16
CA PRO A 35 -17.00 4.88 -10.01
C PRO A 35 -16.54 6.04 -10.89
N VAL A 36 -15.24 6.24 -10.97
CA VAL A 36 -14.61 7.31 -11.77
C VAL A 36 -13.61 6.74 -12.79
N PHE A 37 -13.48 5.42 -12.87
CA PHE A 37 -12.53 4.75 -13.77
C PHE A 37 -13.18 4.02 -14.94
N ASP A 38 -14.52 4.07 -15.05
CA ASP A 38 -15.28 3.27 -16.01
C ASP A 38 -14.98 3.61 -17.49
N SER A 39 -14.35 4.75 -17.79
CA SER A 39 -13.90 5.05 -19.15
C SER A 39 -12.70 4.18 -19.58
N VAL A 40 -11.94 3.64 -18.62
CA VAL A 40 -10.83 2.71 -18.86
C VAL A 40 -11.39 1.29 -18.91
N LYS A 41 -11.19 0.58 -20.02
CA LYS A 41 -11.78 -0.75 -20.24
C LYS A 41 -10.75 -1.88 -20.20
N GLU A 42 -9.47 -1.53 -20.29
CA GLU A 42 -8.34 -2.45 -20.44
C GLU A 42 -7.83 -2.96 -19.10
N ALA A 43 -8.16 -2.29 -17.99
CA ALA A 43 -7.75 -2.69 -16.65
C ALA A 43 -8.73 -2.23 -15.58
N SER A 44 -8.89 -3.07 -14.55
CA SER A 44 -9.76 -2.81 -13.39
C SER A 44 -9.07 -3.09 -12.06
N SER A 45 -7.86 -3.63 -12.07
CA SER A 45 -7.10 -3.94 -10.86
C SER A 45 -6.22 -2.79 -10.47
N VAL A 46 -6.46 -2.21 -9.29
CA VAL A 46 -5.71 -1.07 -8.77
C VAL A 46 -4.83 -1.53 -7.61
N GLY A 47 -3.52 -1.31 -7.71
CA GLY A 47 -2.56 -1.59 -6.63
C GLY A 47 -2.17 -0.36 -5.81
N ALA A 48 -2.22 0.83 -6.42
CA ALA A 48 -1.88 2.08 -5.75
C ALA A 48 -2.67 3.26 -6.32
N ILE A 49 -3.00 4.22 -5.46
CA ILE A 49 -3.58 5.51 -5.84
C ILE A 49 -2.92 6.61 -5.04
N ALA A 50 -2.60 7.72 -5.71
CA ALA A 50 -2.04 8.91 -5.07
C ALA A 50 -2.67 10.17 -5.69
N VAL A 51 -3.37 10.94 -4.87
CA VAL A 51 -3.79 12.31 -5.20
C VAL A 51 -2.63 13.24 -4.88
N ALA A 52 -2.26 14.13 -5.81
CA ALA A 52 -1.15 15.04 -5.58
C ALA A 52 -1.48 16.04 -4.45
N PRO A 53 -0.66 16.17 -3.40
CA PRO A 53 -0.95 17.08 -2.29
C PRO A 53 -1.04 18.55 -2.69
N SER A 54 -0.27 18.95 -3.71
CA SER A 54 -0.23 20.31 -4.26
C SER A 54 -1.38 20.61 -5.24
N ASN A 55 -2.03 19.59 -5.81
CA ASN A 55 -3.11 19.76 -6.76
C ASN A 55 -4.09 18.56 -6.75
N PRO A 56 -5.26 18.67 -6.11
CA PRO A 56 -6.21 17.57 -5.98
C PRO A 56 -6.90 17.13 -7.28
N ASP A 57 -6.71 17.85 -8.38
CA ASP A 57 -7.16 17.40 -9.70
C ASP A 57 -6.20 16.37 -10.33
N VAL A 58 -4.94 16.31 -9.86
CA VAL A 58 -3.93 15.38 -10.35
C VAL A 58 -3.96 14.09 -9.53
N ILE A 59 -4.21 12.98 -10.19
CA ILE A 59 -4.29 11.65 -9.57
C ILE A 59 -3.45 10.68 -10.39
N TYR A 60 -2.61 9.90 -9.73
CA TYR A 60 -1.90 8.77 -10.33
C TYR A 60 -2.46 7.46 -9.79
N VAL A 61 -2.64 6.50 -10.69
CA VAL A 61 -3.16 5.17 -10.39
C VAL A 61 -2.20 4.14 -10.96
N GLY A 62 -1.67 3.29 -10.08
CA GLY A 62 -0.84 2.14 -10.43
C GLY A 62 -1.71 0.90 -10.51
N MET A 63 -1.67 0.23 -11.65
CA MET A 63 -2.49 -0.94 -11.89
C MET A 63 -1.82 -2.22 -11.38
N GLY A 64 -2.65 -3.20 -11.03
CA GLY A 64 -2.26 -4.50 -10.53
C GLY A 64 -2.12 -4.52 -9.02
N ASP A 65 -3.12 -5.12 -8.38
CA ASP A 65 -3.10 -5.36 -6.94
C ASP A 65 -1.94 -6.26 -6.53
N LEU A 66 -1.53 -6.12 -5.27
CA LEU A 66 -0.55 -6.98 -4.64
C LEU A 66 -1.08 -8.42 -4.63
N ILE A 67 -0.31 -9.36 -5.16
CA ILE A 67 -0.72 -10.76 -5.18
C ILE A 67 -0.59 -11.34 -3.76
N ALA A 68 -1.73 -11.65 -3.14
CA ALA A 68 -1.81 -12.09 -1.75
C ALA A 68 -2.66 -13.36 -1.52
N GLY A 69 -2.89 -14.21 -2.53
CA GLY A 69 -3.59 -15.49 -2.33
C GLY A 69 -4.86 -15.58 -3.13
N GLY A 70 -4.83 -16.39 -4.20
CA GLY A 70 -5.94 -16.57 -5.12
C GLY A 70 -5.62 -16.16 -6.55
N GLY A 71 -6.67 -15.95 -7.34
CA GLY A 71 -6.56 -15.53 -8.74
C GLY A 71 -5.77 -14.23 -8.92
N ILE A 72 -5.03 -14.14 -10.01
CA ILE A 72 -4.17 -12.99 -10.30
C ILE A 72 -4.96 -12.00 -11.14
N SER A 73 -5.15 -10.78 -10.62
CA SER A 73 -5.63 -9.65 -11.42
C SER A 73 -4.43 -8.77 -11.74
N GLU A 74 -3.85 -8.99 -12.92
CA GLU A 74 -2.70 -8.20 -13.36
C GLU A 74 -3.12 -6.78 -13.78
N GLY A 75 -2.23 -5.82 -13.54
CA GLY A 75 -2.31 -4.49 -14.09
C GLY A 75 -1.67 -4.36 -15.46
N ASN A 76 -1.83 -3.18 -16.03
CA ASN A 76 -1.25 -2.75 -17.30
C ASN A 76 -0.53 -1.40 -17.17
N GLY A 77 0.16 -1.16 -16.05
CA GLY A 77 0.98 0.03 -15.86
C GLY A 77 0.28 1.17 -15.12
N VAL A 78 0.46 2.40 -15.59
CA VAL A 78 0.06 3.61 -14.83
C VAL A 78 -0.95 4.44 -15.61
N TYR A 79 -1.94 4.99 -14.89
CA TYR A 79 -2.85 6.01 -15.40
C TYR A 79 -2.73 7.32 -14.61
N LYS A 80 -2.98 8.44 -15.28
CA LYS A 80 -3.06 9.77 -14.68
C LYS A 80 -4.38 10.45 -15.05
N SER A 81 -4.98 11.13 -14.08
CA SER A 81 -6.02 12.12 -14.32
C SER A 81 -5.49 13.50 -13.95
N THR A 82 -5.94 14.54 -14.67
CA THR A 82 -5.68 15.95 -14.35
C THR A 82 -6.97 16.75 -14.16
N ASP A 83 -8.09 16.05 -13.96
CA ASP A 83 -9.43 16.63 -13.81
C ASP A 83 -10.23 15.90 -12.71
N ALA A 84 -9.52 15.44 -11.67
CA ALA A 84 -10.06 14.80 -10.48
C ALA A 84 -10.83 13.48 -10.76
N GLY A 85 -10.34 12.73 -11.75
CA GLY A 85 -10.84 11.41 -12.14
C GLY A 85 -11.93 11.42 -13.22
N ARG A 86 -12.20 12.55 -13.90
CA ARG A 86 -13.21 12.56 -14.97
C ARG A 86 -12.68 11.94 -16.25
N THR A 87 -11.39 12.14 -16.56
CA THR A 87 -10.69 11.52 -17.68
C THR A 87 -9.35 10.96 -17.23
N TRP A 88 -8.87 9.96 -17.98
CA TRP A 88 -7.65 9.21 -17.67
C TRP A 88 -6.75 9.08 -18.89
N GLN A 89 -5.46 9.32 -18.69
CA GLN A 89 -4.39 9.09 -19.65
C GLN A 89 -3.55 7.91 -19.20
N HIS A 90 -3.32 6.95 -20.09
CA HIS A 90 -2.37 5.86 -19.86
C HIS A 90 -0.92 6.35 -20.06
N LEU A 91 -0.04 5.97 -19.14
CA LEU A 91 1.35 6.45 -19.05
C LEU A 91 2.40 5.34 -19.27
N GLY A 92 1.98 4.19 -19.81
CA GLY A 92 2.84 3.04 -20.06
C GLY A 92 3.20 2.26 -18.80
N LEU A 93 4.38 1.63 -18.82
CA LEU A 93 4.84 0.65 -17.81
C LEU A 93 3.99 -0.64 -17.76
N ASP A 94 3.39 -1.04 -18.87
CA ASP A 94 2.48 -2.20 -18.98
C ASP A 94 3.06 -3.51 -18.43
N LEU A 95 4.36 -3.70 -18.60
CA LEU A 95 5.08 -4.91 -18.20
C LEU A 95 5.46 -4.94 -16.71
N THR A 96 5.13 -3.91 -15.94
CA THR A 96 5.34 -3.88 -14.49
C THR A 96 4.32 -4.74 -13.74
N LYS A 97 3.11 -4.93 -14.31
CA LYS A 97 2.03 -5.83 -13.88
C LYS A 97 1.46 -5.66 -12.46
N GLN A 98 2.23 -5.18 -11.50
CA GLN A 98 1.83 -4.89 -10.13
C GLN A 98 2.57 -3.65 -9.64
N ILE A 99 1.79 -2.64 -9.25
CA ILE A 99 2.30 -1.36 -8.73
C ILE A 99 1.67 -1.12 -7.35
N PRO A 100 2.27 -1.63 -6.26
CA PRO A 100 1.69 -1.55 -4.92
C PRO A 100 1.90 -0.22 -4.18
N SER A 101 2.71 0.70 -4.71
CA SER A 101 3.00 1.96 -4.03
C SER A 101 3.35 3.08 -5.01
N ILE A 102 2.77 4.26 -4.80
CA ILE A 102 3.06 5.50 -5.53
C ILE A 102 3.26 6.63 -4.52
N LEU A 103 4.20 7.51 -4.79
CA LEU A 103 4.41 8.78 -4.08
C LEU A 103 4.40 9.92 -5.10
N VAL A 104 3.74 11.04 -4.75
CA VAL A 104 3.67 12.25 -5.57
C VAL A 104 4.15 13.41 -4.71
N ASP A 105 5.16 14.14 -5.18
CA ASP A 105 5.83 15.15 -4.36
C ASP A 105 4.84 16.18 -3.80
N PRO A 106 4.94 16.55 -2.50
CA PRO A 106 3.97 17.44 -1.87
C PRO A 106 3.88 18.83 -2.51
N LYS A 107 4.92 19.28 -3.22
CA LYS A 107 5.03 20.61 -3.81
C LYS A 107 4.99 20.59 -5.34
N ASN A 108 5.25 19.44 -5.97
CA ASN A 108 5.31 19.29 -7.42
C ASN A 108 4.55 18.04 -7.91
N PRO A 109 3.37 18.18 -8.55
CA PRO A 109 2.58 17.05 -9.01
C PRO A 109 3.21 16.28 -10.19
N ASP A 110 4.29 16.80 -10.78
CA ASP A 110 5.03 16.15 -11.88
C ASP A 110 6.23 15.31 -11.39
N LEU A 111 6.63 15.43 -10.12
CA LEU A 111 7.61 14.54 -9.50
C LEU A 111 6.88 13.37 -8.85
N VAL A 112 7.07 12.17 -9.42
CA VAL A 112 6.36 10.95 -9.02
C VAL A 112 7.34 9.80 -8.94
N LEU A 113 7.19 8.99 -7.89
CA LEU A 113 7.87 7.71 -7.76
C LEU A 113 6.85 6.58 -7.63
N LEU A 114 7.18 5.42 -8.16
CA LEU A 114 6.40 4.20 -7.98
C LEU A 114 7.28 3.01 -7.70
N ALA A 115 6.75 2.08 -6.91
CA ALA A 115 7.31 0.77 -6.70
C ALA A 115 6.63 -0.21 -7.67
N ALA A 116 7.41 -0.91 -8.48
CA ALA A 116 6.94 -1.95 -9.40
C ALA A 116 7.47 -3.31 -8.94
N GLN A 117 6.55 -4.27 -8.79
CA GLN A 117 6.96 -5.63 -8.43
C GLN A 117 7.36 -6.46 -9.64
N GLY A 118 6.76 -6.26 -10.81
CA GLY A 118 6.94 -7.08 -12.01
C GLY A 118 6.12 -8.36 -12.00
N ASP A 119 5.88 -8.92 -13.18
CA ASP A 119 5.15 -10.17 -13.41
C ASP A 119 5.60 -11.31 -12.47
N VAL A 120 4.68 -11.89 -11.70
CA VAL A 120 5.01 -12.92 -10.70
C VAL A 120 5.46 -14.25 -11.32
N HIS A 121 5.13 -14.51 -12.58
CA HIS A 121 5.42 -15.77 -13.28
C HIS A 121 6.52 -15.64 -14.32
N LYS A 122 6.93 -14.41 -14.64
CA LYS A 122 7.98 -14.14 -15.61
C LYS A 122 9.15 -13.41 -14.96
N LYS A 123 10.35 -13.98 -15.08
CA LYS A 123 11.57 -13.22 -14.78
C LYS A 123 11.67 -12.04 -15.75
N SER A 124 11.88 -10.85 -15.24
CA SER A 124 11.92 -9.63 -16.06
C SER A 124 12.72 -8.54 -15.39
N ASP A 125 13.25 -7.63 -16.20
CA ASP A 125 13.90 -6.42 -15.72
C ASP A 125 12.89 -5.32 -15.38
N THR A 126 11.59 -5.52 -15.55
CA THR A 126 10.52 -4.51 -15.39
C THR A 126 10.14 -4.22 -13.93
N ARG A 127 11.09 -4.43 -13.01
CA ARG A 127 10.93 -4.39 -11.56
C ARG A 127 11.68 -3.21 -10.97
N GLY A 128 11.32 -2.84 -9.74
CA GLY A 128 12.07 -1.87 -8.94
C GLY A 128 11.37 -0.53 -8.79
N VAL A 129 12.13 0.53 -8.49
CA VAL A 129 11.57 1.88 -8.34
C VAL A 129 11.73 2.66 -9.64
N TYR A 130 10.63 3.25 -10.11
CA TYR A 130 10.61 4.16 -11.25
C TYR A 130 10.32 5.58 -10.76
N ARG A 131 11.03 6.56 -11.33
CA ARG A 131 10.92 7.98 -11.02
C ARG A 131 10.61 8.77 -12.29
N SER A 132 9.71 9.73 -12.20
CA SER A 132 9.39 10.69 -13.24
C SER A 132 9.47 12.11 -12.68
N THR A 133 9.91 13.06 -13.50
CA THR A 133 9.92 14.52 -13.20
C THR A 133 9.10 15.33 -14.19
N ASP A 134 8.37 14.67 -15.07
CA ASP A 134 7.57 15.28 -16.13
C ASP A 134 6.11 14.79 -16.08
N GLY A 135 5.67 14.37 -14.90
CA GLY A 135 4.31 13.93 -14.65
C GLY A 135 3.96 12.59 -15.29
N GLY A 136 4.96 11.71 -15.43
CA GLY A 136 4.83 10.35 -15.94
C GLY A 136 4.85 10.23 -17.46
N ARG A 137 5.29 11.28 -18.18
CA ARG A 137 5.52 11.18 -19.64
C ARG A 137 6.74 10.33 -19.93
N THR A 138 7.77 10.42 -19.09
CA THR A 138 8.94 9.55 -19.10
C THR A 138 9.24 9.01 -17.70
N TRP A 139 9.85 7.82 -17.66
CA TRP A 139 10.18 7.11 -16.44
C TRP A 139 11.63 6.63 -16.46
N THR A 140 12.35 6.89 -15.38
CA THR A 140 13.70 6.40 -15.13
C THR A 140 13.65 5.37 -14.01
N LYS A 141 14.18 4.16 -14.24
CA LYS A 141 14.33 3.15 -13.19
C LYS A 141 15.54 3.49 -12.33
N THR A 142 15.33 3.76 -11.03
CA THR A 142 16.38 4.24 -10.11
C THR A 142 16.80 3.22 -9.07
N LEU A 143 15.99 2.19 -8.82
CA LEU A 143 16.35 1.03 -7.99
C LEU A 143 16.01 -0.25 -8.74
N TYR A 144 16.97 -1.17 -8.88
CA TYR A 144 16.79 -2.50 -9.47
C TYR A 144 17.78 -3.47 -8.83
N LEU A 145 17.32 -4.67 -8.45
CA LEU A 145 18.16 -5.70 -7.82
C LEU A 145 18.46 -6.82 -8.80
N ASP A 146 17.42 -7.53 -9.25
CA ASP A 146 17.52 -8.64 -10.18
C ASP A 146 16.17 -8.92 -10.88
N ASP A 147 16.14 -9.94 -11.73
CA ASP A 147 14.99 -10.28 -12.57
C ASP A 147 13.83 -10.98 -11.82
N THR A 148 13.98 -11.21 -10.52
CA THR A 148 13.02 -11.87 -9.64
C THR A 148 12.57 -11.03 -8.44
N THR A 149 13.20 -9.87 -8.20
CA THR A 149 12.98 -9.04 -7.01
C THR A 149 12.31 -7.72 -7.37
N GLY A 150 11.14 -7.49 -6.78
CA GLY A 150 10.32 -6.30 -6.99
C GLY A 150 10.47 -5.25 -5.88
N ALA A 151 10.13 -3.99 -6.16
CA ALA A 151 9.94 -2.99 -5.11
C ALA A 151 8.51 -3.11 -4.54
N GLN A 152 8.36 -3.04 -3.22
CA GLN A 152 7.10 -3.29 -2.52
C GLN A 152 6.49 -2.03 -1.92
N LYS A 153 7.26 -1.27 -1.13
CA LYS A 153 6.78 -0.07 -0.45
C LYS A 153 7.81 1.03 -0.62
N ILE A 154 7.33 2.23 -0.89
CA ILE A 154 8.10 3.47 -0.78
C ILE A 154 7.41 4.41 0.20
N ALA A 155 8.20 5.15 0.98
CA ALA A 155 7.69 6.14 1.92
C ALA A 155 8.68 7.30 2.08
N TRP A 156 8.14 8.49 2.36
CA TRP A 156 8.89 9.66 2.81
C TRP A 156 8.14 10.34 3.97
N ALA A 157 8.75 11.38 4.53
CA ALA A 157 8.07 12.35 5.37
C ALA A 157 7.71 13.58 4.50
N ASP A 158 6.51 14.14 4.66
CA ASP A 158 6.04 15.25 3.80
C ASP A 158 6.84 16.55 4.01
N ASP A 159 7.49 16.69 5.16
CA ASP A 159 8.40 17.81 5.47
C ASP A 159 9.83 17.58 4.97
N HIS A 160 10.18 16.35 4.57
CA HIS A 160 11.48 15.96 4.00
C HIS A 160 11.32 14.94 2.84
N PRO A 161 10.68 15.34 1.71
CA PRO A 161 10.43 14.43 0.58
C PRO A 161 11.69 13.99 -0.17
N ASP A 162 12.85 14.61 0.12
CA ASP A 162 14.17 14.21 -0.38
C ASP A 162 14.72 12.94 0.27
N VAL A 163 14.23 12.60 1.47
CA VAL A 163 14.61 11.38 2.20
C VAL A 163 13.53 10.33 2.04
N LEU A 164 13.86 9.22 1.40
CA LEU A 164 12.94 8.13 1.13
C LEU A 164 13.44 6.81 1.71
N LEU A 165 12.49 5.94 2.04
CA LEU A 165 12.72 4.52 2.24
C LEU A 165 12.06 3.73 1.10
N ALA A 166 12.71 2.65 0.68
CA ALA A 166 12.14 1.65 -0.21
C ALA A 166 12.38 0.25 0.35
N THR A 167 11.38 -0.62 0.27
CA THR A 167 11.55 -2.05 0.53
C THR A 167 11.39 -2.85 -0.74
N THR A 168 12.14 -3.95 -0.84
CA THR A 168 12.00 -4.92 -1.92
C THR A 168 11.47 -6.26 -1.40
N VAL A 169 11.01 -7.10 -2.30
CA VAL A 169 10.62 -8.48 -1.99
C VAL A 169 10.79 -9.34 -3.23
N ARG A 170 11.20 -10.60 -3.05
CA ARG A 170 11.16 -11.59 -4.13
C ARG A 170 9.72 -11.71 -4.63
N HIS A 171 9.52 -11.43 -5.92
CA HIS A 171 8.22 -11.45 -6.57
C HIS A 171 8.27 -12.31 -7.84
N TRP A 172 8.74 -13.54 -7.70
CA TRP A 172 8.74 -14.52 -8.78
C TRP A 172 8.53 -15.92 -8.23
N THR A 173 7.65 -16.66 -8.88
CA THR A 173 7.45 -18.09 -8.66
C THR A 173 7.24 -18.79 -10.00
N SER A 174 7.85 -19.98 -10.16
CA SER A 174 7.54 -20.85 -11.29
C SER A 174 6.06 -21.24 -11.25
N LEU A 175 5.44 -21.36 -12.42
CA LEU A 175 4.07 -21.87 -12.51
C LEU A 175 3.95 -23.22 -11.76
N PRO A 176 2.89 -23.44 -10.97
CA PRO A 176 2.71 -24.71 -10.29
C PRO A 176 2.66 -25.86 -11.29
N THR A 177 3.53 -26.86 -11.15
CA THR A 177 3.44 -28.11 -11.89
C THR A 177 2.49 -29.05 -11.14
N GLY A 178 1.18 -28.96 -11.39
CA GLY A 178 0.16 -29.85 -10.81
C GLY A 178 -1.16 -29.18 -10.49
N LEU A 179 -2.14 -29.97 -10.01
CA LEU A 179 -3.45 -29.46 -9.61
C LEU A 179 -3.32 -28.38 -8.52
N PRO A 180 -4.07 -27.26 -8.60
CA PRO A 180 -4.01 -26.19 -7.62
C PRO A 180 -4.38 -26.71 -6.22
N ARG A 181 -3.41 -26.72 -5.31
CA ARG A 181 -3.64 -27.06 -3.90
C ARG A 181 -4.18 -25.83 -3.18
N PHE A 182 -5.50 -25.67 -3.18
CA PHE A 182 -6.17 -24.73 -2.28
C PHE A 182 -6.04 -25.25 -0.84
N GLY A 183 -5.57 -24.41 0.09
CA GLY A 183 -5.66 -24.69 1.53
C GLY A 183 -4.42 -25.23 2.27
N ALA A 184 -3.21 -25.14 1.71
CA ALA A 184 -2.01 -25.41 2.51
C ALA A 184 -1.64 -24.20 3.39
N PRO A 185 -1.56 -24.34 4.74
CA PRO A 185 -1.07 -23.28 5.62
C PRO A 185 0.36 -22.89 5.21
N GLY A 186 0.59 -21.62 4.89
CA GLY A 186 1.92 -21.11 4.51
C GLY A 186 2.22 -21.06 3.01
N VAL A 187 1.26 -21.36 2.13
CA VAL A 187 1.37 -21.12 0.68
C VAL A 187 0.52 -19.92 0.28
N GLY A 188 0.79 -18.79 0.93
CA GLY A 188 0.31 -17.48 0.47
C GLY A 188 1.24 -16.96 -0.64
N PRO A 189 0.73 -16.41 -1.75
CA PRO A 189 1.46 -15.53 -2.65
C PRO A 189 1.98 -14.33 -1.86
N GLY A 190 3.24 -14.01 -2.07
CA GLY A 190 4.12 -13.54 -1.00
C GLY A 190 5.01 -14.66 -0.44
N ALA A 191 5.09 -15.80 -1.15
CA ALA A 191 5.91 -16.96 -0.83
C ALA A 191 7.43 -16.64 -0.79
N GLY A 192 7.83 -15.89 0.23
CA GLY A 192 9.16 -15.88 0.82
C GLY A 192 9.35 -17.05 1.79
N GLY A 193 8.65 -18.16 1.57
CA GLY A 193 8.83 -19.42 2.30
C GLY A 193 10.03 -20.26 1.81
N GLY A 194 10.84 -19.70 0.90
CA GLY A 194 12.16 -20.23 0.53
C GLY A 194 13.28 -19.48 1.27
N PRO A 195 14.50 -20.06 1.35
CA PRO A 195 15.60 -19.55 2.18
C PRO A 195 16.09 -18.11 1.91
N SER A 196 15.61 -17.42 0.86
CA SER A 196 15.80 -15.98 0.67
C SER A 196 14.50 -15.31 0.18
N SER A 197 13.87 -14.52 1.05
CA SER A 197 12.74 -13.65 0.65
C SER A 197 13.18 -12.46 -0.23
N GLN A 198 14.49 -12.26 -0.43
CA GLN A 198 15.13 -11.09 -1.06
C GLN A 198 14.46 -9.78 -0.63
N THR A 199 14.19 -9.68 0.68
CA THR A 199 13.61 -8.50 1.29
C THR A 199 14.76 -7.62 1.77
N HIS A 200 14.86 -6.42 1.21
CA HIS A 200 15.90 -5.44 1.55
C HIS A 200 15.26 -4.10 1.90
N LEU A 201 15.98 -3.29 2.67
CA LEU A 201 15.60 -1.91 3.01
C LEU A 201 16.62 -0.96 2.39
N PHE A 202 16.17 0.00 1.61
CA PHE A 202 16.98 1.04 0.99
C PHE A 202 16.57 2.40 1.48
N LYS A 203 17.53 3.33 1.48
CA LYS A 203 17.33 4.75 1.74
C LYS A 203 17.87 5.59 0.59
N SER A 204 17.12 6.60 0.20
CA SER A 204 17.57 7.71 -0.64
C SER A 204 17.63 9.00 0.18
N THR A 205 18.52 9.91 -0.18
CA THR A 205 18.62 11.28 0.37
C THR A 205 18.73 12.30 -0.77
N ASP A 206 18.21 11.95 -1.94
CA ASP A 206 18.29 12.71 -3.19
C ASP A 206 17.01 12.54 -4.03
N GLU A 207 15.85 12.53 -3.37
CA GLU A 207 14.53 12.43 -4.02
C GLU A 207 14.35 11.15 -4.86
N GLY A 208 15.01 10.06 -4.45
CA GLY A 208 14.92 8.74 -5.07
C GLY A 208 15.72 8.61 -6.37
N VAL A 209 16.71 9.48 -6.59
CA VAL A 209 17.65 9.38 -7.71
C VAL A 209 18.65 8.25 -7.47
N THR A 210 19.20 8.14 -6.26
CA THR A 210 20.09 7.05 -5.84
C THR A 210 19.64 6.41 -4.54
N TRP A 211 20.06 5.16 -4.32
CA TRP A 211 19.62 4.34 -3.20
C TRP A 211 20.80 3.63 -2.54
N LYS A 212 20.83 3.66 -1.21
CA LYS A 212 21.80 2.93 -0.38
C LYS A 212 21.06 1.90 0.47
N GLU A 213 21.50 0.65 0.44
CA GLU A 213 20.95 -0.38 1.32
C GLU A 213 21.30 -0.09 2.78
N ILE A 214 20.31 -0.22 3.66
CA ILE A 214 20.49 -0.19 5.12
C ILE A 214 20.70 -1.64 5.58
N THR A 215 21.86 -1.89 6.19
CA THR A 215 22.22 -3.19 6.78
C THR A 215 22.84 -2.97 8.16
N GLY A 216 22.74 -3.97 9.04
CA GLY A 216 23.32 -3.89 10.39
C GLY A 216 22.52 -3.00 11.35
N GLY A 217 23.18 -2.41 12.36
CA GLY A 217 22.55 -1.47 13.29
C GLY A 217 21.48 -2.07 14.21
N GLY A 218 21.38 -3.40 14.30
CA GLY A 218 20.26 -4.06 15.00
C GLY A 218 19.00 -4.23 14.14
N LEU A 219 19.06 -3.88 12.84
CA LEU A 219 18.00 -4.17 11.89
C LEU A 219 17.76 -5.69 11.87
N PRO A 220 16.51 -6.16 12.00
CA PRO A 220 16.21 -7.58 11.96
C PRO A 220 16.51 -8.15 10.57
N ARG A 221 16.69 -9.47 10.49
CA ARG A 221 16.57 -10.15 9.21
C ARG A 221 15.19 -9.84 8.63
N LEU A 222 15.18 -9.27 7.42
CA LEU A 222 13.95 -8.93 6.73
C LEU A 222 13.41 -10.15 6.00
N ALA A 223 12.10 -10.37 6.10
CA ALA A 223 11.44 -11.46 5.40
C ALA A 223 10.01 -11.14 4.98
N GLY A 224 9.66 -11.57 3.77
CA GLY A 224 8.32 -11.47 3.21
C GLY A 224 7.90 -10.01 3.03
N ARG A 225 6.61 -9.76 3.30
CA ARG A 225 6.01 -8.43 3.19
C ARG A 225 6.48 -7.52 4.33
N THR A 226 6.87 -6.31 3.94
CA THR A 226 7.30 -5.25 4.85
C THR A 226 6.57 -3.95 4.54
N SER A 227 6.41 -3.10 5.54
CA SER A 227 5.98 -1.72 5.35
C SER A 227 6.86 -0.78 6.17
N VAL A 228 7.01 0.45 5.69
CA VAL A 228 7.89 1.46 6.25
C VAL A 228 7.19 2.80 6.31
N ALA A 229 7.60 3.63 7.27
CA ALA A 229 7.16 5.01 7.41
C ALA A 229 8.32 5.88 7.92
N ILE A 230 8.32 7.16 7.54
CA ILE A 230 9.21 8.19 8.10
C ILE A 230 8.31 9.22 8.78
N ALA A 231 8.65 9.61 10.01
CA ALA A 231 7.82 10.53 10.78
C ALA A 231 8.13 11.99 10.44
N ASN A 232 7.08 12.78 10.17
CA ASN A 232 7.17 14.24 10.04
C ASN A 232 7.64 14.88 11.36
N ASN A 233 8.19 16.09 11.27
CA ASN A 233 8.70 16.89 12.38
C ASN A 233 9.86 16.22 13.14
N THR A 234 10.61 15.34 12.47
CA THR A 234 11.78 14.67 13.04
C THR A 234 13.06 14.87 12.24
N ASN A 235 13.07 15.76 11.24
CA ASN A 235 14.20 15.91 10.30
C ASN A 235 14.60 14.57 9.65
N ALA A 236 13.58 13.79 9.26
CA ALA A 236 13.68 12.42 8.76
C ALA A 236 14.52 11.46 9.64
N GLN A 237 14.65 11.74 10.95
CA GLN A 237 15.42 10.88 11.86
C GLN A 237 14.61 9.68 12.33
N ARG A 238 13.30 9.87 12.61
CA ARG A 238 12.48 8.76 13.10
C ARG A 238 11.88 7.98 11.95
N MET A 239 12.25 6.71 11.89
CA MET A 239 11.82 5.76 10.87
C MET A 239 11.22 4.53 11.52
N PHE A 240 10.22 3.96 10.86
CA PHE A 240 9.58 2.73 11.29
C PHE A 240 9.64 1.69 10.18
N LEU A 241 9.79 0.43 10.59
CA LEU A 241 9.66 -0.75 9.74
C LEU A 241 8.79 -1.75 10.48
N ILE A 242 7.78 -2.27 9.80
CA ILE A 242 6.98 -3.39 10.30
C ILE A 242 7.09 -4.57 9.34
N GLN A 243 7.20 -5.75 9.94
CA GLN A 243 7.22 -7.03 9.24
C GLN A 243 6.57 -8.11 10.12
N ASN A 244 6.66 -9.38 9.71
CA ASN A 244 6.02 -10.48 10.45
C ASN A 244 6.44 -10.58 11.93
N SER A 245 7.68 -10.20 12.25
CA SER A 245 8.18 -10.19 13.63
C SER A 245 7.72 -9.01 14.48
N GLY A 246 6.96 -8.07 13.92
CA GLY A 246 6.45 -6.87 14.61
C GLY A 246 7.09 -5.57 14.14
N LEU A 247 6.95 -4.54 14.97
CA LEU A 247 7.39 -3.18 14.68
C LEU A 247 8.83 -2.93 15.14
N TRP A 248 9.58 -2.20 14.33
CA TRP A 248 10.94 -1.75 14.58
C TRP A 248 11.03 -0.24 14.34
N ARG A 249 11.85 0.43 15.14
CA ARG A 249 12.04 1.88 15.07
C ARG A 249 13.53 2.24 15.06
N SER A 250 13.87 3.23 14.25
CA SER A 250 15.11 3.99 14.31
C SER A 250 14.79 5.43 14.71
N ASP A 251 15.63 6.03 15.54
CA ASP A 251 15.57 7.44 15.93
C ASP A 251 16.80 8.24 15.40
N ASP A 252 17.59 7.62 14.51
CA ASP A 252 18.88 8.13 13.98
C ASP A 252 19.00 7.90 12.46
N ALA A 253 17.87 8.09 11.76
CA ALA A 253 17.74 8.05 10.31
C ALA A 253 18.17 6.71 9.66
N GLY A 254 17.96 5.61 10.38
CA GLY A 254 18.20 4.24 9.94
C GLY A 254 19.56 3.66 10.35
N ALA A 255 20.35 4.36 11.16
CA ALA A 255 21.67 3.87 11.59
C ALA A 255 21.57 2.76 12.66
N THR A 256 20.64 2.88 13.60
CA THR A 256 20.32 1.86 14.60
C THR A 256 18.82 1.60 14.68
N TRP A 257 18.47 0.34 14.97
CA TRP A 257 17.10 -0.15 15.02
C TRP A 257 16.85 -0.92 16.31
N ARG A 258 15.66 -0.72 16.89
CA ARG A 258 15.18 -1.48 18.04
C ARG A 258 13.76 -1.98 17.81
N GLN A 259 13.47 -3.16 18.34
CA GLN A 259 12.12 -3.70 18.32
C GLN A 259 11.24 -2.93 19.30
N MET A 260 10.00 -2.70 18.89
CA MET A 260 8.98 -1.95 19.61
C MET A 260 7.92 -2.92 20.13
N ASP A 261 7.50 -2.74 21.38
CA ASP A 261 6.56 -3.61 22.12
C ASP A 261 6.77 -5.10 21.83
N SER A 262 7.97 -5.60 22.13
CA SER A 262 8.39 -6.94 21.71
C SER A 262 7.56 -8.06 22.34
N THR A 263 6.78 -7.81 23.39
CA THR A 263 5.92 -8.80 24.02
C THR A 263 4.51 -8.85 23.44
N ASP A 264 4.06 -7.80 22.74
CA ASP A 264 2.73 -7.78 22.14
C ASP A 264 2.70 -8.58 20.83
N THR A 265 2.05 -9.74 20.87
CA THR A 265 1.89 -10.61 19.70
C THR A 265 0.84 -10.11 18.73
N ARG A 266 -0.03 -9.17 19.13
CA ARG A 266 -1.13 -8.65 18.31
C ARG A 266 -0.64 -7.79 17.14
N ILE A 267 0.46 -7.07 17.35
CA ILE A 267 1.12 -6.24 16.32
C ILE A 267 2.12 -7.02 15.46
N ARG A 268 2.32 -8.32 15.75
CA ARG A 268 3.05 -9.23 14.86
C ARG A 268 2.08 -9.69 13.78
N ASN A 269 2.54 -9.79 12.53
CA ASN A 269 1.66 -10.20 11.44
C ASN A 269 1.31 -11.69 11.55
N GLY A 270 0.12 -11.99 12.07
CA GLY A 270 -0.40 -13.36 12.21
C GLY A 270 -0.84 -14.02 10.90
N GLN A 271 -1.03 -13.24 9.82
CA GLN A 271 -1.50 -13.75 8.52
C GLN A 271 -0.34 -14.15 7.58
N GLY A 272 0.86 -14.36 8.10
CA GLY A 272 1.96 -14.97 7.33
C GLY A 272 2.43 -14.13 6.13
N GLY A 273 2.25 -12.81 6.15
CA GLY A 273 2.64 -11.91 5.07
C GLY A 273 1.51 -11.42 4.17
N TYR A 274 0.25 -11.77 4.46
CA TYR A 274 -0.93 -11.27 3.72
C TYR A 274 -0.98 -9.74 3.75
N ASN A 275 -1.08 -9.12 4.94
CA ASN A 275 -1.04 -7.66 5.11
C ASN A 275 -0.17 -7.20 6.27
N CYS A 276 0.51 -6.06 6.11
CA CYS A 276 1.09 -5.31 7.21
C CYS A 276 1.28 -3.85 6.82
N GLY A 277 1.04 -2.93 7.74
CA GLY A 277 1.28 -1.51 7.52
C GLY A 277 1.67 -0.80 8.80
N VAL A 278 2.51 0.23 8.67
CA VAL A 278 2.84 1.18 9.72
C VAL A 278 2.62 2.59 9.17
N TYR A 279 2.00 3.43 9.97
CA TYR A 279 1.66 4.81 9.64
C TYR A 279 1.89 5.67 10.87
N VAL A 280 2.25 6.94 10.68
CA VAL A 280 2.59 7.85 11.76
C VAL A 280 1.71 9.09 11.65
N ASP A 281 1.24 9.59 12.77
CA ASP A 281 0.50 10.86 12.79
C ASP A 281 1.41 12.00 12.28
N PRO A 282 0.90 12.88 11.40
CA PRO A 282 1.73 13.89 10.75
C PRO A 282 2.15 15.04 11.67
N LYS A 283 1.53 15.17 12.85
CA LYS A 283 1.83 16.23 13.83
C LYS A 283 2.49 15.69 15.10
N ASN A 284 2.38 14.40 15.37
CA ASN A 284 3.00 13.79 16.53
C ASN A 284 3.70 12.46 16.17
N PRO A 285 5.05 12.43 16.13
CA PRO A 285 5.81 11.23 15.78
C PRO A 285 5.75 10.11 16.85
N ASP A 286 5.10 10.34 18.00
CA ASP A 286 4.80 9.30 19.00
C ASP A 286 3.44 8.63 18.77
N VAL A 287 2.59 9.16 17.91
CA VAL A 287 1.32 8.52 17.57
C VAL A 287 1.51 7.66 16.32
N VAL A 288 1.45 6.33 16.51
CA VAL A 288 1.78 5.33 15.48
C VAL A 288 0.62 4.37 15.34
N TYR A 289 0.25 4.08 14.09
CA TYR A 289 -0.78 3.12 13.73
C TYR A 289 -0.14 1.92 13.04
N THR A 290 -0.56 0.72 13.42
CA THR A 290 -0.20 -0.51 12.71
C THR A 290 -1.46 -1.22 12.24
N VAL A 291 -1.39 -1.87 11.08
CA VAL A 291 -2.51 -2.64 10.51
C VAL A 291 -2.05 -4.05 10.12
N ASN A 292 -2.91 -5.02 10.39
CA ASN A 292 -2.85 -6.41 9.94
C ASN A 292 -4.29 -6.97 9.88
N THR A 293 -4.63 -8.06 10.57
CA THR A 293 -6.01 -8.51 10.85
C THR A 293 -6.82 -7.53 11.70
N ALA A 294 -6.16 -6.57 12.36
CA ALA A 294 -6.82 -5.45 13.03
C ALA A 294 -5.92 -4.21 12.94
N SER A 295 -6.42 -3.07 13.40
CA SER A 295 -5.59 -1.88 13.57
C SER A 295 -5.33 -1.57 15.05
N TYR A 296 -4.09 -1.20 15.34
CA TYR A 296 -3.63 -0.84 16.67
C TYR A 296 -3.03 0.55 16.65
N LYS A 297 -3.16 1.26 17.77
CA LYS A 297 -2.64 2.60 17.98
C LYS A 297 -1.72 2.61 19.19
N SER A 298 -0.57 3.23 18.99
CA SER A 298 0.34 3.67 20.05
C SER A 298 0.31 5.18 20.14
N THR A 299 0.48 5.71 21.35
CA THR A 299 0.64 7.15 21.63
C THR A 299 1.96 7.45 22.34
N ASP A 300 2.88 6.48 22.40
CA ASP A 300 4.17 6.55 23.07
C ASP A 300 5.33 6.13 22.14
N GLY A 301 5.13 6.28 20.84
CA GLY A 301 6.12 5.99 19.79
C GLY A 301 6.30 4.50 19.49
N GLY A 302 5.33 3.67 19.83
CA GLY A 302 5.30 2.22 19.63
C GLY A 302 5.75 1.41 20.84
N ASN A 303 5.90 2.01 22.02
CA ASN A 303 6.29 1.24 23.22
C ASN A 303 5.12 0.43 23.78
N THR A 304 3.87 0.91 23.62
CA THR A 304 2.64 0.17 23.95
C THR A 304 1.54 0.39 22.92
N PHE A 305 0.66 -0.62 22.75
CA PHE A 305 -0.45 -0.57 21.80
C PHE A 305 -1.82 -0.86 22.41
N THR A 306 -2.81 -0.12 21.93
CA THR A 306 -4.23 -0.33 22.18
C THR A 306 -4.94 -0.68 20.87
N GLY A 307 -6.05 -1.43 20.95
CA GLY A 307 -6.90 -1.65 19.79
C GLY A 307 -7.49 -0.32 19.32
N PHE A 308 -7.41 -0.04 18.01
CA PHE A 308 -7.91 1.21 17.44
C PHE A 308 -9.25 1.00 16.73
N LYS A 309 -9.26 0.06 15.77
CA LYS A 309 -10.44 -0.32 14.98
C LYS A 309 -10.18 -1.71 14.39
N GLY A 310 -11.20 -2.55 14.28
CA GLY A 310 -11.07 -3.91 13.77
C GLY A 310 -11.86 -4.91 14.60
N ALA A 311 -11.67 -6.18 14.27
CA ALA A 311 -12.24 -7.40 14.86
C ALA A 311 -12.88 -7.30 16.29
N PRO A 312 -13.99 -8.05 16.54
CA PRO A 312 -14.30 -9.34 15.93
C PRO A 312 -15.47 -9.30 14.93
N GLY A 313 -15.25 -8.68 13.77
CA GLY A 313 -16.16 -8.67 12.63
C GLY A 313 -15.53 -9.08 11.28
N GLY A 314 -14.22 -9.36 11.23
CA GLY A 314 -13.52 -9.72 9.99
C GLY A 314 -12.97 -8.52 9.20
N ASP A 315 -12.73 -7.39 9.86
CA ASP A 315 -12.07 -6.23 9.27
C ASP A 315 -10.63 -6.59 8.87
N ASP A 316 -10.30 -6.59 7.56
CA ASP A 316 -8.94 -6.81 7.07
C ASP A 316 -8.35 -5.49 6.51
N PRO A 317 -7.87 -4.56 7.37
CA PRO A 317 -7.33 -3.29 6.91
C PRO A 317 -6.06 -3.51 6.09
N GLN A 318 -6.12 -3.13 4.83
CA GLN A 318 -5.04 -3.29 3.86
C GLN A 318 -4.15 -2.05 3.79
N GLN A 319 -4.77 -0.88 3.86
CA GLN A 319 -4.09 0.41 3.81
C GLN A 319 -4.78 1.44 4.69
N LEU A 320 -3.99 2.39 5.18
CA LEU A 320 -4.46 3.57 5.89
C LEU A 320 -3.87 4.79 5.19
N TRP A 321 -4.71 5.79 4.97
CA TRP A 321 -4.28 7.12 4.59
C TRP A 321 -4.62 8.09 5.72
N ILE A 322 -3.68 8.93 6.10
CA ILE A 322 -3.83 9.97 7.13
C ILE A 322 -3.54 11.30 6.43
N ASP A 323 -4.42 12.29 6.61
CA ASP A 323 -4.22 13.60 6.01
C ASP A 323 -2.99 14.29 6.63
N PRO A 324 -1.92 14.59 5.86
CA PRO A 324 -0.69 15.18 6.37
C PRO A 324 -0.88 16.57 7.01
N THR A 325 -2.01 17.24 6.74
CA THR A 325 -2.34 18.53 7.35
C THR A 325 -3.26 18.40 8.57
N ASN A 326 -3.92 17.25 8.73
CA ASN A 326 -4.89 16.99 9.78
C ASN A 326 -5.01 15.49 10.13
N GLY A 327 -4.25 15.05 11.15
CA GLY A 327 -4.28 13.65 11.61
C GLY A 327 -5.64 13.11 12.04
N GLN A 328 -6.66 13.95 12.23
CA GLN A 328 -8.03 13.51 12.54
C GLN A 328 -8.77 12.96 11.31
N ARG A 329 -8.31 13.29 10.10
CA ARG A 329 -8.91 12.88 8.84
C ARG A 329 -8.17 11.67 8.30
N MET A 330 -8.83 10.51 8.30
CA MET A 330 -8.25 9.26 7.84
C MET A 330 -9.19 8.47 6.96
N LEU A 331 -8.60 7.58 6.16
CA LEU A 331 -9.30 6.64 5.28
C LEU A 331 -8.66 5.27 5.42
N PHE A 332 -9.45 4.28 5.84
CA PHE A 332 -9.04 2.88 5.78
C PHE A 332 -9.56 2.24 4.51
N GLY A 333 -8.71 1.45 3.86
CA GLY A 333 -9.09 0.50 2.82
C GLY A 333 -9.06 -0.92 3.37
N TYR A 334 -10.15 -1.65 3.15
CA TYR A 334 -10.36 -3.05 3.54
C TYR A 334 -10.63 -3.91 2.31
N ASP A 335 -10.72 -5.22 2.48
CA ASP A 335 -11.16 -6.11 1.40
C ASP A 335 -12.63 -5.89 1.01
N GLN A 336 -13.48 -5.41 1.93
CA GLN A 336 -14.90 -5.12 1.71
C GLN A 336 -15.18 -3.76 1.05
N GLY A 337 -14.22 -2.83 1.06
CA GLY A 337 -14.41 -1.44 0.62
C GLY A 337 -13.58 -0.48 1.46
N ALA A 338 -14.11 0.70 1.78
CA ALA A 338 -13.42 1.70 2.57
C ALA A 338 -14.31 2.43 3.57
N ILE A 339 -13.69 2.98 4.61
CA ILE A 339 -14.38 3.83 5.58
C ILE A 339 -13.53 5.05 5.93
N VAL A 340 -14.21 6.15 6.25
CA VAL A 340 -13.62 7.45 6.54
C VAL A 340 -13.88 7.80 8.01
N THR A 341 -12.90 8.44 8.64
CA THR A 341 -13.08 9.18 9.89
C THR A 341 -12.63 10.63 9.71
N LEU A 342 -13.31 11.55 10.37
CA LEU A 342 -12.95 12.97 10.43
C LEU A 342 -12.63 13.43 11.87
N ASP A 343 -12.66 12.53 12.85
CA ASP A 343 -12.52 12.81 14.27
C ASP A 343 -11.42 11.97 14.96
N GLY A 344 -10.48 11.45 14.18
CA GLY A 344 -9.35 10.66 14.69
C GLY A 344 -9.74 9.25 15.11
N GLY A 345 -10.82 8.72 14.53
CA GLY A 345 -11.27 7.34 14.70
C GLY A 345 -12.32 7.11 15.78
N GLN A 346 -12.95 8.17 16.31
CA GLN A 346 -14.07 8.04 17.26
C GLN A 346 -15.33 7.57 16.53
N THR A 347 -15.55 8.09 15.32
CA THR A 347 -16.63 7.64 14.43
C THR A 347 -16.08 7.33 13.04
N TRP A 348 -16.80 6.45 12.34
CA TRP A 348 -16.42 5.93 11.02
C TRP A 348 -17.65 5.84 10.12
N SER A 349 -17.48 6.19 8.84
CA SER A 349 -18.50 5.93 7.81
C SER A 349 -18.73 4.43 7.63
N SER A 350 -19.82 4.07 6.98
CA SER A 350 -20.13 2.67 6.64
C SER A 350 -19.39 2.22 5.38
N TRP A 351 -19.02 0.93 5.29
CA TRP A 351 -18.61 0.31 4.02
C TRP A 351 -19.80 -0.33 3.27
N TYR A 352 -20.98 -0.48 3.91
CA TYR A 352 -22.16 -1.14 3.32
C TYR A 352 -22.83 -0.33 2.20
N ASN A 353 -22.33 0.86 1.91
CA ASN A 353 -22.84 1.79 0.89
C ASN A 353 -22.00 1.78 -0.39
N GLN A 354 -21.13 0.78 -0.55
CA GLN A 354 -20.27 0.58 -1.71
C GLN A 354 -20.66 -0.75 -2.36
N SER A 355 -20.99 -0.73 -3.65
CA SER A 355 -21.22 -1.95 -4.44
C SER A 355 -19.89 -2.59 -4.81
N THR A 356 -19.12 -2.97 -3.79
CA THR A 356 -17.76 -3.48 -3.89
C THR A 356 -17.71 -4.85 -3.23
N GLU A 357 -17.20 -5.85 -3.94
CA GLU A 357 -17.28 -7.24 -3.50
C GLU A 357 -15.95 -7.97 -3.77
N GLN A 358 -15.45 -8.68 -2.76
CA GLN A 358 -14.55 -9.82 -2.96
C GLN A 358 -15.34 -11.09 -2.61
N VAL A 359 -15.92 -11.72 -3.63
CA VAL A 359 -16.74 -12.91 -3.43
C VAL A 359 -15.84 -14.14 -3.31
N TYR A 360 -15.79 -14.75 -2.12
CA TYR A 360 -14.96 -15.95 -1.87
C TYR A 360 -15.69 -17.26 -2.21
N HIS A 361 -17.02 -17.26 -2.18
CA HIS A 361 -17.85 -18.42 -2.48
C HIS A 361 -19.09 -17.98 -3.25
N ILE A 362 -19.38 -18.68 -4.35
CA ILE A 362 -20.64 -18.56 -5.10
C ILE A 362 -21.25 -19.96 -5.15
N ALA A 363 -22.55 -20.06 -4.89
CA ALA A 363 -23.30 -21.29 -5.06
C ALA A 363 -24.45 -21.10 -6.04
N VAL A 364 -24.82 -22.18 -6.73
CA VAL A 364 -26.03 -22.24 -7.55
C VAL A 364 -26.89 -23.40 -7.06
N ASP A 365 -28.20 -23.22 -7.06
CA ASP A 365 -29.11 -24.34 -6.88
C ASP A 365 -29.46 -25.03 -8.20
N ASN A 366 -30.22 -26.12 -8.09
CA ASN A 366 -30.62 -26.96 -9.22
C ASN A 366 -31.96 -26.51 -9.85
N SER A 367 -32.47 -25.32 -9.56
CA SER A 367 -33.73 -24.84 -10.14
C SER A 367 -33.54 -24.32 -11.58
N TRP A 368 -34.64 -24.13 -12.32
CA TRP A 368 -34.59 -23.54 -13.67
C TRP A 368 -35.62 -22.39 -13.80
N PRO A 369 -35.15 -21.14 -13.97
CA PRO A 369 -33.75 -20.71 -13.96
C PRO A 369 -33.12 -20.85 -12.56
N PRO A 370 -31.80 -21.12 -12.44
CA PRO A 370 -31.14 -21.33 -11.16
C PRO A 370 -31.09 -20.04 -10.33
N PHE A 371 -31.23 -20.16 -9.01
CA PHE A 371 -30.89 -19.08 -8.11
C PHE A 371 -29.38 -19.09 -7.83
N VAL A 372 -28.78 -17.90 -7.83
CA VAL A 372 -27.38 -17.66 -7.47
C VAL A 372 -27.35 -17.12 -6.04
N TYR A 373 -26.53 -17.73 -5.19
CA TYR A 373 -26.36 -17.39 -3.78
C TYR A 373 -24.93 -16.97 -3.48
#